data_AF-A0A7X7B9J7-F1
#
_entry.id   AF-A0A7X7B9J7-F1
#
_cell.length_a   1.000
_cell.length_b   1.000
_cell.length_c   1.000
_cell.angle_alpha   90.00
_cell.angle_beta   90.00
_cell.angle_gamma   90.00
#
_symmetry.space_group_name_H-M   'P 1'
#
loop_
_entity.id
_entity.type
_entity.pdbx_description
1 polymer ?
#
loop_
_entity_poly.entity_id
_entity_poly.type
_entity_poly.pdbx_seq_one_letter_code
_entity_poly.pdbx_strand_id
1 'polypeptide(L)'
;MDRRSLTQSASRTSSGKRVLAVSRLGMLLALALILQLVEGMLPPLGPPGMKLGLANTVILLTLQLWGWRQALALVLLRQVLGGILTGKLFSVGFYLGLTGGLSAIVLMQLWLFAFRSDAGLVTTSIAGAIGHNWGQWAAARFLVNHQALIWYLPLLTVAALPCGLLVACLCRPLVYFFATRQVSLSGSLKSAVVLLFTVLAGIGFPLAAGFGAQPGEAAVAEVQVQGQVVATLDLHQEGRRQIRTGERVYLLEVRDGGVRILQADCPDQVCVRTGFIMRKGQSIVCVPGRLLITVDSPSPPEVDGYLP
;
A
#
# COMPACT_ATOMS: atom_id res chain seq x y z
N MET A 1 -58.35 -2.47 -18.63
CA MET A 1 -57.17 -2.72 -17.77
C MET A 1 -56.56 -1.39 -17.39
N ASP A 2 -56.53 -1.10 -16.10
CA ASP A 2 -56.21 0.23 -15.54
C ASP A 2 -54.69 0.50 -15.55
N ARG A 3 -54.24 1.60 -16.16
CA ARG A 3 -52.82 1.97 -16.24
C ARG A 3 -52.20 2.20 -14.85
N ARG A 4 -52.99 2.61 -13.86
CA ARG A 4 -52.52 2.87 -12.49
C ARG A 4 -52.06 1.60 -11.75
N SER A 5 -52.72 0.47 -11.99
CA SER A 5 -52.38 -0.81 -11.35
C SER A 5 -51.08 -1.42 -11.93
N LEU A 6 -50.84 -1.24 -13.23
CA LEU A 6 -49.58 -1.64 -13.88
C LEU A 6 -48.38 -0.82 -13.37
N THR A 7 -48.55 0.49 -13.16
CA THR A 7 -47.49 1.34 -12.60
C THR A 7 -47.17 1.04 -11.12
N GLN A 8 -48.17 0.67 -10.32
CA GLN A 8 -47.95 0.25 -8.92
C GLN A 8 -47.30 -1.13 -8.80
N SER A 9 -47.60 -2.05 -9.71
CA SER A 9 -46.95 -3.38 -9.76
C SER A 9 -45.48 -3.28 -10.20
N ALA A 10 -45.19 -2.45 -11.21
CA ALA A 10 -43.83 -2.16 -11.66
C ALA A 10 -42.99 -1.42 -10.60
N SER A 11 -43.59 -0.48 -9.85
CA SER A 11 -42.88 0.25 -8.79
C SER A 11 -42.57 -0.63 -7.58
N ARG A 12 -43.51 -1.48 -7.13
CA ARG A 12 -43.29 -2.46 -6.03
C ARG A 12 -42.19 -3.47 -6.34
N THR A 13 -42.15 -4.00 -7.56
CA THR A 13 -41.10 -4.94 -8.01
C THR A 13 -39.71 -4.28 -8.11
N SER A 14 -39.64 -3.01 -8.51
CA SER A 14 -38.38 -2.25 -8.53
C SER A 14 -37.83 -1.89 -7.15
N SER A 15 -38.70 -1.59 -6.17
CA SER A 15 -38.29 -1.34 -4.79
C SER A 15 -37.79 -2.62 -4.12
N GLY A 16 -38.44 -3.76 -4.31
CA GLY A 16 -37.98 -5.04 -3.75
C GLY A 16 -36.58 -5.44 -4.23
N LYS A 17 -36.27 -5.26 -5.52
CA LYS A 17 -34.93 -5.52 -6.07
C LYS A 17 -33.87 -4.58 -5.50
N ARG A 18 -34.19 -3.30 -5.28
CA ARG A 18 -33.28 -2.32 -4.67
C ARG A 18 -32.99 -2.65 -3.21
N VAL A 19 -34.00 -3.00 -2.43
CA VAL A 19 -33.84 -3.41 -1.02
C VAL A 19 -32.91 -4.61 -0.93
N LEU A 20 -33.14 -5.65 -1.74
CA LEU A 20 -32.28 -6.84 -1.74
C LEU A 20 -30.83 -6.54 -2.12
N ALA A 21 -30.60 -5.65 -3.09
CA ALA A 21 -29.27 -5.23 -3.50
C ALA A 21 -28.52 -4.51 -2.38
N VAL A 22 -29.18 -3.57 -1.70
CA VAL A 22 -28.61 -2.83 -0.56
C VAL A 22 -28.29 -3.79 0.59
N SER A 23 -29.19 -4.71 0.94
CA SER A 23 -28.94 -5.70 1.99
C SER A 23 -27.75 -6.60 1.68
N ARG A 24 -27.60 -7.06 0.43
CA ARG A 24 -26.45 -7.86 0.00
C ARG A 24 -25.13 -7.10 0.11
N LEU A 25 -25.11 -5.84 -0.34
CA LEU A 25 -23.93 -4.99 -0.22
C LEU A 25 -23.59 -4.70 1.26
N GLY A 26 -24.60 -4.54 2.12
CA GLY A 26 -24.41 -4.41 3.57
C GLY A 26 -23.76 -5.64 4.20
N MET A 27 -24.22 -6.85 3.85
CA MET A 27 -23.61 -8.10 4.32
C MET A 27 -22.17 -8.25 3.83
N LEU A 28 -21.89 -7.90 2.56
CA LEU A 28 -20.53 -7.93 2.02
C LEU A 28 -19.63 -6.91 2.70
N LEU A 29 -20.13 -5.71 2.98
CA LEU A 29 -19.39 -4.71 3.74
C LEU A 29 -19.05 -5.20 5.14
N ALA A 30 -19.99 -5.83 5.85
CA ALA A 30 -19.74 -6.43 7.15
C ALA A 30 -18.66 -7.52 7.06
N LEU A 31 -18.74 -8.41 6.07
CA LEU A 31 -17.71 -9.42 5.81
C LEU A 31 -16.35 -8.79 5.52
N ALA A 32 -16.29 -7.72 4.72
CA ALA A 32 -15.05 -7.02 4.41
C ALA A 32 -14.42 -6.40 5.66
N LEU A 33 -15.23 -5.82 6.55
CA LEU A 33 -14.77 -5.28 7.83
C LEU A 33 -14.23 -6.38 8.74
N ILE A 34 -14.94 -7.51 8.87
CA ILE A 34 -14.47 -8.65 9.66
C ILE A 34 -13.14 -9.17 9.11
N LEU A 35 -13.03 -9.40 7.80
CA LEU A 35 -11.79 -9.87 7.18
C LEU A 35 -10.63 -8.88 7.34
N GLN A 36 -10.91 -7.57 7.30
CA GLN A 36 -9.90 -6.54 7.56
C GLN A 36 -9.43 -6.53 9.01
N LEU A 37 -10.33 -6.74 9.97
CA LEU A 37 -9.96 -6.85 11.38
C LEU A 37 -9.15 -8.11 11.63
N VAL A 38 -9.58 -9.26 11.10
CA VAL A 38 -8.85 -10.53 11.17
C VAL A 38 -7.45 -10.39 10.56
N GLU A 39 -7.34 -9.79 9.38
CA GLU A 39 -6.04 -9.53 8.74
C GLU A 39 -5.14 -8.65 9.62
N GLY A 40 -5.70 -7.70 10.36
CA GLY A 40 -4.96 -6.88 11.32
C GLY A 40 -4.46 -7.63 12.56
N MET A 41 -5.01 -8.81 12.86
CA MET A 41 -4.59 -9.68 13.97
C MET A 41 -3.53 -10.70 13.54
N LEU A 42 -3.34 -10.90 12.24
CA LEU A 42 -2.33 -11.83 11.74
C LEU A 42 -0.93 -11.24 11.90
N PRO A 43 0.08 -12.08 12.18
CA PRO A 43 1.46 -11.63 12.17
C PRO A 43 1.81 -11.08 10.78
N PRO A 44 2.69 -10.07 10.68
CA PRO A 44 3.10 -9.53 9.39
C PRO A 44 3.78 -10.62 8.57
N LEU A 45 3.06 -11.11 7.56
CA LEU A 45 3.60 -12.06 6.59
C LEU A 45 4.32 -11.24 5.53
N GLY A 46 5.64 -11.34 5.49
CA GLY A 46 6.47 -10.67 4.49
C GLY A 46 6.96 -9.28 4.88
N PRO A 47 7.51 -8.54 3.91
CA PRO A 47 8.21 -7.29 4.17
C PRO A 47 7.23 -6.14 4.53
N PRO A 48 7.72 -5.05 5.16
CA PRO A 48 6.88 -4.01 5.73
C PRO A 48 5.87 -3.40 4.74
N GLY A 49 4.59 -3.46 5.08
CA GLY A 49 3.51 -2.95 4.21
C GLY A 49 2.87 -4.00 3.30
N MET A 50 3.44 -5.21 3.19
CA MET A 50 2.74 -6.33 2.55
C MET A 50 1.53 -6.75 3.40
N LYS A 51 0.38 -6.91 2.75
CA LYS A 51 -0.86 -7.43 3.33
C LYS A 51 -1.37 -8.58 2.47
N LEU A 52 -2.03 -9.56 3.08
CA LEU A 52 -2.62 -10.71 2.37
C LEU A 52 -3.74 -10.27 1.41
N GLY A 53 -4.42 -9.18 1.73
CA GLY A 53 -5.56 -8.67 0.98
C GLY A 53 -6.84 -9.46 1.23
N LEU A 54 -7.06 -10.00 2.45
CA LEU A 54 -8.27 -10.80 2.74
C LEU A 54 -9.55 -10.02 2.44
N ALA A 55 -9.63 -8.77 2.89
CA ALA A 55 -10.76 -7.90 2.61
C ALA A 55 -10.89 -7.54 1.11
N ASN A 56 -9.82 -7.68 0.31
CA ASN A 56 -9.88 -7.46 -1.14
C ASN A 56 -10.59 -8.60 -1.88
N THR A 57 -10.76 -9.78 -1.26
CA THR A 57 -11.62 -10.86 -1.77
C THR A 57 -13.04 -10.38 -1.99
N VAL A 58 -13.59 -9.61 -1.04
CA VAL A 58 -14.94 -9.06 -1.13
C VAL A 58 -15.04 -7.99 -2.21
N ILE A 59 -14.00 -7.17 -2.40
CA ILE A 59 -13.97 -6.17 -3.48
C ILE A 59 -13.96 -6.86 -4.83
N LEU A 60 -13.10 -7.86 -5.01
CA LEU A 60 -13.02 -8.64 -6.24
C LEU A 60 -14.37 -9.29 -6.55
N LEU A 61 -14.99 -9.93 -5.56
CA LEU A 61 -16.33 -10.51 -5.69
C LEU A 61 -17.36 -9.45 -6.10
N THR A 62 -17.33 -8.29 -5.46
CA THR A 62 -18.28 -7.20 -5.71
C THR A 62 -18.12 -6.64 -7.12
N LEU A 63 -16.87 -6.45 -7.55
CA LEU A 63 -16.54 -5.98 -8.89
C LEU A 63 -17.04 -6.95 -9.97
N GLN A 64 -16.85 -8.25 -9.76
CA GLN A 64 -17.27 -9.29 -10.72
C GLN A 64 -18.79 -9.44 -10.82
N LEU A 65 -19.52 -9.28 -9.71
CA LEU A 65 -20.96 -9.54 -9.67
C LEU A 65 -21.84 -8.30 -9.88
N TRP A 66 -21.45 -7.15 -9.32
CA TRP A 66 -22.26 -5.93 -9.35
C TRP A 66 -21.60 -4.77 -10.12
N GLY A 67 -20.28 -4.81 -10.30
CA GLY A 67 -19.52 -3.83 -11.06
C GLY A 67 -18.73 -2.83 -10.20
N TRP A 68 -18.06 -1.89 -10.89
CA TRP A 68 -17.07 -1.01 -10.26
C TRP A 68 -17.67 0.01 -9.30
N ARG A 69 -18.92 0.45 -9.53
CA ARG A 69 -19.56 1.49 -8.70
C ARG A 69 -19.79 0.98 -7.27
N GLN A 70 -20.25 -0.26 -7.16
CA GLN A 70 -20.48 -0.94 -5.89
C GLN A 70 -19.17 -1.33 -5.22
N ALA A 71 -18.18 -1.80 -5.99
CA ALA A 71 -16.85 -2.07 -5.48
C ALA A 71 -16.18 -0.81 -4.89
N LEU A 72 -16.30 0.32 -5.58
CA LEU A 72 -15.81 1.63 -5.12
C LEU A 72 -16.50 2.06 -3.83
N ALA A 73 -17.83 1.99 -3.77
CA ALA A 73 -18.58 2.29 -2.56
C ALA A 73 -18.11 1.42 -1.38
N LEU A 74 -17.90 0.12 -1.62
CA LEU A 74 -17.45 -0.83 -0.59
C LEU A 74 -16.02 -0.54 -0.13
N VAL A 75 -15.09 -0.14 -1.02
CA VAL A 75 -13.74 0.30 -0.65
C VAL A 75 -13.75 1.55 0.21
N LEU A 76 -14.56 2.55 -0.15
CA LEU A 76 -14.63 3.79 0.61
C LEU A 76 -15.26 3.57 1.99
N LEU A 77 -16.41 2.90 2.03
CA LEU A 77 -17.11 2.62 3.29
C LEU A 77 -16.27 1.74 4.20
N ARG A 78 -15.67 0.65 3.69
CA ARG A 78 -14.84 -0.22 4.55
C ARG A 78 -13.65 0.54 5.12
N GLN A 79 -13.05 1.44 4.35
CA GLN A 79 -11.82 2.13 4.77
C GLN A 79 -12.12 3.17 5.85
N VAL A 80 -13.22 3.90 5.71
CA VAL A 80 -13.73 4.83 6.73
C VAL A 80 -14.17 4.07 7.97
N LEU A 81 -15.08 3.10 7.83
CA LEU A 81 -15.62 2.34 8.97
C LEU A 81 -14.54 1.53 9.68
N GLY A 82 -13.66 0.85 8.95
CA GLY A 82 -12.53 0.12 9.53
C GLY A 82 -11.55 1.04 10.25
N GLY A 83 -11.31 2.25 9.73
CA GLY A 83 -10.50 3.27 10.40
C GLY A 83 -11.13 3.72 11.72
N ILE A 84 -12.45 3.92 11.75
CA ILE A 84 -13.21 4.24 12.97
C ILE A 84 -13.13 3.09 13.98
N LEU A 85 -13.43 1.86 13.55
CA LEU A 85 -13.46 0.68 14.43
C LEU A 85 -12.10 0.35 15.04
N THR A 86 -11.01 0.60 14.31
CA THR A 86 -9.64 0.36 14.80
C THR A 86 -9.02 1.56 15.52
N GLY A 87 -9.72 2.71 15.56
CA GLY A 87 -9.17 3.96 16.11
C GLY A 87 -8.02 4.56 15.29
N LYS A 88 -7.85 4.13 14.03
CA LYS A 88 -6.75 4.50 13.13
C LYS A 88 -7.20 5.37 11.96
N LEU A 89 -8.33 6.05 12.08
CA LEU A 89 -8.82 6.99 11.07
C LEU A 89 -7.78 8.10 10.83
N PHE A 90 -7.56 8.46 9.57
CA PHE A 90 -6.53 9.45 9.15
C PHE A 90 -5.08 9.11 9.53
N SER A 91 -4.78 7.90 9.99
CA SER A 91 -3.41 7.43 10.16
C SER A 91 -2.73 7.17 8.81
N VAL A 92 -1.40 6.99 8.81
CA VAL A 92 -0.66 6.53 7.62
C VAL A 92 -1.26 5.25 7.05
N GLY A 93 -1.64 4.29 7.92
CA GLY A 93 -2.28 3.05 7.51
C GLY A 93 -3.65 3.24 6.84
N PHE A 94 -4.39 4.28 7.21
CA PHE A 94 -5.65 4.65 6.55
C PHE A 94 -5.41 5.11 5.12
N TYR A 95 -4.45 6.01 4.90
CA TYR A 95 -4.11 6.49 3.56
C TYR A 95 -3.57 5.38 2.67
N LEU A 96 -2.67 4.55 3.18
CA LEU A 96 -2.15 3.38 2.45
C LEU A 96 -3.28 2.42 2.04
N GLY A 97 -4.21 2.12 2.95
CA GLY A 97 -5.36 1.27 2.66
C GLY A 97 -6.31 1.87 1.62
N LEU A 98 -6.54 3.19 1.70
CA LEU A 98 -7.40 3.92 0.77
C LEU A 98 -6.81 3.94 -0.64
N THR A 99 -5.56 4.41 -0.78
CA THR A 99 -4.92 4.53 -2.10
C THR A 99 -4.72 3.17 -2.73
N GLY A 100 -4.30 2.17 -1.96
CA GLY A 100 -4.21 0.79 -2.43
C GLY A 100 -5.56 0.21 -2.85
N GLY A 101 -6.64 0.49 -2.10
CA GLY A 101 -7.99 0.03 -2.46
C GLY A 101 -8.48 0.64 -3.78
N LEU A 102 -8.26 1.94 -3.97
CA LEU A 102 -8.66 2.67 -5.17
C LEU A 102 -7.85 2.24 -6.40
N SER A 103 -6.53 2.17 -6.28
CA SER A 103 -5.65 1.72 -7.36
C SER A 103 -5.93 0.28 -7.79
N ALA A 104 -6.27 -0.60 -6.84
CA ALA A 104 -6.68 -1.97 -7.13
C ALA A 104 -7.97 -2.01 -7.98
N ILE A 105 -9.00 -1.23 -7.64
CA ILE A 105 -10.22 -1.15 -8.46
C ILE A 105 -9.89 -0.65 -9.86
N VAL A 106 -9.11 0.42 -9.97
CA VAL A 106 -8.74 1.00 -11.28
C VAL A 106 -8.04 -0.05 -12.13
N LEU A 107 -7.02 -0.73 -11.61
CA LEU A 107 -6.29 -1.74 -12.38
C LEU A 107 -7.13 -2.97 -12.71
N MET A 108 -7.96 -3.47 -11.80
CA MET A 108 -8.90 -4.56 -12.12
C MET A 108 -9.91 -4.15 -13.20
N GLN A 109 -10.43 -2.93 -13.15
CA GLN A 109 -11.39 -2.44 -14.13
C GLN A 109 -10.75 -2.24 -15.51
N LEU A 110 -9.53 -1.71 -15.57
CA LEU A 110 -8.76 -1.61 -16.81
C LEU A 110 -8.44 -3.00 -17.37
N TRP A 111 -8.10 -3.96 -16.52
CA TRP A 111 -7.85 -5.35 -16.91
C TRP A 111 -9.09 -6.00 -17.54
N LEU A 112 -10.23 -5.90 -16.87
CA LEU A 112 -11.50 -6.41 -17.39
C LEU A 112 -11.91 -5.72 -18.69
N PHE A 113 -11.62 -4.42 -18.83
CA PHE A 113 -11.89 -3.69 -20.07
C PHE A 113 -11.00 -4.14 -21.22
N ALA A 114 -9.70 -4.34 -20.97
CA ALA A 114 -8.70 -4.70 -21.98
C ALA A 114 -8.88 -6.14 -22.50
N PHE A 115 -9.18 -7.09 -21.62
CA PHE A 115 -9.24 -8.53 -21.97
C PHE A 115 -10.66 -9.08 -22.07
N ARG A 116 -11.68 -8.40 -21.55
CA ARG A 116 -13.10 -8.80 -21.58
C ARG A 116 -13.30 -10.30 -21.26
N SER A 117 -13.61 -11.12 -22.26
CA SER A 117 -13.86 -12.56 -22.13
C SER A 117 -12.61 -13.37 -21.75
N ASP A 118 -11.42 -12.84 -22.03
CA ASP A 118 -10.14 -13.47 -21.71
C ASP A 118 -9.68 -13.19 -20.26
N ALA A 119 -10.34 -12.26 -19.56
CA ALA A 119 -10.03 -11.92 -18.18
C ALA A 119 -10.59 -12.97 -17.21
N GLY A 120 -9.73 -13.86 -16.73
CA GLY A 120 -10.10 -14.83 -15.69
C GLY A 120 -10.11 -14.21 -14.30
N LEU A 121 -10.83 -14.85 -13.37
CA LEU A 121 -10.86 -14.48 -11.96
C LEU A 121 -9.45 -14.34 -11.36
N VAL A 122 -8.56 -15.30 -11.66
CA VAL A 122 -7.17 -15.31 -11.17
C VAL A 122 -6.40 -14.10 -11.68
N THR A 123 -6.41 -13.85 -12.99
CA THR A 123 -5.66 -12.74 -13.60
C THR A 123 -6.15 -11.38 -13.13
N THR A 124 -7.47 -11.23 -12.96
CA THR A 124 -8.07 -10.01 -12.42
C THR A 124 -7.65 -9.79 -10.97
N SER A 125 -7.64 -10.85 -10.16
CA SER A 125 -7.18 -10.78 -8.77
C SER A 125 -5.71 -10.36 -8.65
N ILE A 126 -4.84 -10.93 -9.48
CA ILE A 126 -3.41 -10.57 -9.49
C ILE A 126 -3.22 -9.12 -9.94
N ALA A 127 -3.93 -8.66 -10.98
CA ALA A 127 -3.92 -7.26 -11.39
C ALA A 127 -4.37 -6.33 -10.25
N GLY A 128 -5.38 -6.75 -9.47
CA GLY A 128 -5.82 -6.05 -8.27
C GLY A 128 -4.76 -6.02 -7.17
N ALA A 129 -4.05 -7.12 -6.91
CA ALA A 129 -2.98 -7.19 -5.93
C ALA A 129 -1.79 -6.30 -6.31
N ILE A 130 -1.38 -6.31 -7.59
CA ILE A 130 -0.35 -5.40 -8.13
C ILE A 130 -0.79 -3.95 -7.91
N GLY A 131 -2.03 -3.63 -8.30
CA GLY A 131 -2.56 -2.28 -8.13
C GLY A 131 -2.62 -1.84 -6.68
N HIS A 132 -3.02 -2.72 -5.76
CA HIS A 132 -3.03 -2.43 -4.34
C HIS A 132 -1.63 -2.05 -3.83
N ASN A 133 -0.64 -2.86 -4.19
CA ASN A 133 0.74 -2.63 -3.79
C ASN A 133 1.32 -1.35 -4.39
N TRP A 134 1.02 -1.05 -5.65
CA TRP A 134 1.46 0.18 -6.31
C TRP A 134 0.82 1.43 -5.69
N GLY A 135 -0.47 1.38 -5.33
CA GLY A 135 -1.16 2.48 -4.67
C GLY A 135 -0.66 2.73 -3.25
N GLN A 136 -0.38 1.65 -2.49
CA GLN A 136 0.27 1.75 -1.19
C GLN A 136 1.67 2.35 -1.31
N TRP A 137 2.46 1.86 -2.26
CA TRP A 137 3.80 2.36 -2.51
C TRP A 137 3.81 3.85 -2.90
N ALA A 138 2.92 4.26 -3.82
CA ALA A 138 2.81 5.65 -4.25
C ALA A 138 2.45 6.58 -3.09
N ALA A 139 1.48 6.17 -2.25
CA ALA A 139 1.13 6.90 -1.05
C ALA A 139 2.26 6.91 -0.02
N ALA A 140 2.97 5.80 0.19
CA ALA A 140 4.11 5.73 1.08
C ALA A 140 5.23 6.68 0.62
N ARG A 141 5.53 6.70 -0.69
CA ARG A 141 6.52 7.63 -1.27
C ARG A 141 6.11 9.08 -1.09
N PHE A 142 4.84 9.40 -1.30
CA PHE A 142 4.33 10.76 -1.12
C PHE A 142 4.37 11.20 0.36
N LEU A 143 4.01 10.32 1.30
CA LEU A 143 3.92 10.67 2.72
C LEU A 143 5.28 10.67 3.43
N VAL A 144 6.19 9.79 3.05
CA VAL A 144 7.49 9.59 3.72
C VAL A 144 8.64 10.27 2.97
N ASN A 145 8.45 10.63 1.70
CA ASN A 145 9.41 11.31 0.82
C ASN A 145 10.82 10.69 0.80
N HIS A 146 10.91 9.36 0.88
CA HIS A 146 12.18 8.65 0.91
C HIS A 146 12.50 7.96 -0.42
N GLN A 147 13.69 8.18 -0.97
CA GLN A 147 14.07 7.65 -2.28
C GLN A 147 14.26 6.13 -2.28
N ALA A 148 14.66 5.52 -1.16
CA ALA A 148 14.86 4.07 -1.11
C ALA A 148 13.57 3.27 -1.32
N LEU A 149 12.39 3.90 -1.20
CA LEU A 149 11.12 3.24 -1.49
C LEU A 149 11.03 2.77 -2.94
N ILE A 150 11.73 3.39 -3.89
CA ILE A 150 11.73 2.94 -5.30
C ILE A 150 12.24 1.49 -5.41
N TRP A 151 13.30 1.15 -4.66
CA TRP A 151 13.88 -0.19 -4.64
C TRP A 151 12.98 -1.25 -3.99
N TYR A 152 11.94 -0.82 -3.26
CA TYR A 152 10.98 -1.70 -2.63
C TYR A 152 9.88 -2.19 -3.60
N LEU A 153 9.65 -1.46 -4.70
CA LEU A 153 8.57 -1.74 -5.66
C LEU A 153 8.68 -3.12 -6.36
N PRO A 154 9.86 -3.61 -6.80
CA PRO A 154 10.00 -4.94 -7.38
C PRO A 154 9.54 -6.04 -6.42
N LEU A 155 9.98 -5.93 -5.17
CA LEU A 155 9.65 -6.90 -4.14
C LEU A 155 8.15 -6.96 -3.90
N LEU A 156 7.49 -5.80 -3.80
CA LEU A 156 6.04 -5.71 -3.68
C LEU A 156 5.30 -6.24 -4.92
N THR A 157 5.82 -5.99 -6.12
CA THR A 157 5.19 -6.45 -7.37
C THR A 157 5.26 -7.97 -7.50
N VAL A 158 6.38 -8.60 -7.11
CA VAL A 158 6.51 -10.06 -7.07
C VAL A 158 5.63 -10.65 -5.96
N ALA A 159 5.59 -10.03 -4.78
CA ALA A 159 4.72 -10.47 -3.68
C ALA A 159 3.22 -10.42 -4.01
N ALA A 160 2.81 -9.60 -4.98
CA ALA A 160 1.43 -9.53 -5.45
C ALA A 160 0.96 -10.82 -6.15
N LEU A 161 1.86 -11.62 -6.73
CA LEU A 161 1.51 -12.88 -7.40
C LEU A 161 0.89 -13.92 -6.45
N PRO A 162 1.58 -14.34 -5.37
CA PRO A 162 1.00 -15.31 -4.43
C PRO A 162 -0.23 -14.73 -3.71
N CYS A 163 -0.22 -13.45 -3.34
CA CYS A 163 -1.38 -12.82 -2.70
C CYS A 163 -2.60 -12.79 -3.63
N GLY A 164 -2.41 -12.38 -4.89
CA GLY A 164 -3.48 -12.36 -5.89
C GLY A 164 -4.05 -13.75 -6.17
N LEU A 165 -3.19 -14.78 -6.22
CA LEU A 165 -3.63 -16.17 -6.37
C LEU A 165 -4.46 -16.63 -5.16
N LEU A 166 -3.99 -16.35 -3.95
CA LEU A 166 -4.70 -16.66 -2.71
C LEU A 166 -6.08 -16.00 -2.68
N VAL A 167 -6.15 -14.70 -2.98
CA VAL A 167 -7.42 -13.94 -3.03
C VAL A 167 -8.36 -14.53 -4.09
N ALA A 168 -7.85 -14.96 -5.24
CA ALA A 168 -8.66 -15.61 -6.28
C ALA A 168 -9.23 -16.96 -5.79
N CYS A 169 -8.41 -17.77 -5.13
CA CYS A 169 -8.83 -19.05 -4.54
C CYS A 169 -9.91 -18.87 -3.48
N LEU A 170 -9.78 -17.85 -2.61
CA LEU A 170 -10.80 -17.51 -1.60
C LEU A 170 -12.08 -16.97 -2.23
N CYS A 171 -11.97 -16.22 -3.34
CA CYS A 171 -13.12 -15.63 -4.02
C CYS A 171 -13.94 -16.68 -4.81
N ARG A 172 -13.27 -17.70 -5.36
CA ARG A 172 -13.88 -18.75 -6.19
C ARG A 172 -15.14 -19.41 -5.60
N PRO A 173 -15.16 -19.94 -4.36
CA PRO A 173 -16.36 -20.52 -3.78
C PRO A 173 -17.48 -19.48 -3.56
N LEU A 174 -17.13 -18.24 -3.22
CA LEU A 174 -18.09 -17.16 -3.04
C LEU A 174 -18.76 -16.78 -4.36
N VAL A 175 -17.99 -16.74 -5.45
CA VAL A 175 -18.54 -16.55 -6.80
C VAL A 175 -19.51 -17.67 -7.12
N TYR A 176 -19.17 -18.94 -6.88
CA TYR A 176 -20.09 -20.07 -7.16
C TYR A 176 -21.40 -19.97 -6.35
N PHE A 177 -21.33 -19.51 -5.11
CA PHE A 177 -22.49 -19.36 -4.23
C PHE A 177 -23.41 -18.19 -4.63
N PHE A 178 -22.84 -17.04 -5.02
CA PHE A 178 -23.61 -15.82 -5.32
C PHE A 178 -23.88 -15.57 -6.81
N ALA A 179 -23.09 -16.14 -7.72
CA ALA A 179 -23.19 -15.86 -9.13
C ALA A 179 -24.36 -16.60 -9.77
N THR A 180 -25.25 -15.83 -10.38
CA THR A 180 -26.26 -16.34 -11.32
C THR A 180 -25.75 -16.36 -12.77
N ARG A 181 -24.46 -16.04 -13.00
CA ARG A 181 -23.79 -16.01 -14.32
C ARG A 181 -22.48 -16.79 -14.25
N GLN A 182 -22.09 -17.39 -15.38
CA GLN A 182 -20.78 -18.03 -15.51
C GLN A 182 -19.66 -16.98 -15.49
N VAL A 183 -18.87 -16.96 -14.42
CA VAL A 183 -17.62 -16.21 -14.34
C VAL A 183 -16.50 -17.13 -14.80
N SER A 184 -15.69 -16.69 -15.77
CA SER A 184 -14.54 -17.48 -16.23
C SER A 184 -13.49 -17.59 -15.12
N LEU A 185 -13.22 -18.82 -14.68
CA LEU A 185 -12.32 -19.08 -13.55
C LEU A 185 -10.83 -19.06 -13.96
N SER A 186 -10.53 -19.41 -15.20
CA SER A 186 -9.17 -19.42 -15.75
C SER A 186 -9.03 -18.35 -16.82
N GLY A 187 -7.98 -17.54 -16.75
CA GLY A 187 -7.69 -16.53 -17.77
C GLY A 187 -7.10 -17.16 -19.02
N SER A 188 -7.21 -16.45 -20.14
CA SER A 188 -6.57 -16.85 -21.40
C SER A 188 -5.05 -16.68 -21.32
N LEU A 189 -4.29 -17.46 -22.08
CA LEU A 189 -2.82 -17.39 -22.16
C LEU A 189 -2.34 -15.95 -22.43
N LYS A 190 -3.08 -15.20 -23.27
CA LYS A 190 -2.80 -13.79 -23.58
C LYS A 190 -2.76 -12.90 -22.34
N SER A 191 -3.76 -13.05 -21.46
CA SER A 191 -3.86 -12.29 -20.22
C SER A 191 -2.73 -12.63 -19.25
N ALA A 192 -2.32 -13.91 -19.19
CA ALA A 192 -1.20 -14.34 -18.38
C ALA A 192 0.15 -13.76 -18.87
N VAL A 193 0.36 -13.73 -20.19
CA VAL A 193 1.58 -13.15 -20.80
C VAL A 193 1.69 -11.66 -20.52
N VAL A 194 0.62 -10.88 -20.67
CA VAL A 194 0.66 -9.44 -20.37
C VAL A 194 0.89 -9.19 -18.88
N LEU A 195 0.36 -10.04 -18.02
CA LEU A 195 0.60 -9.94 -16.58
C LEU A 195 2.07 -10.20 -16.24
N LEU A 196 2.68 -11.21 -16.88
CA LEU A 196 4.12 -11.46 -16.76
C LEU A 196 4.95 -10.25 -17.19
N PHE A 197 4.63 -9.63 -18.34
CA PHE A 197 5.30 -8.40 -18.79
C PHE A 197 5.12 -7.25 -17.80
N THR A 198 3.94 -7.11 -17.19
CA THR A 198 3.68 -6.08 -16.16
C THR A 198 4.55 -6.29 -14.93
N VAL A 199 4.72 -7.55 -14.50
CA VAL A 199 5.60 -7.90 -13.37
C VAL A 199 7.06 -7.61 -13.72
N LEU A 200 7.53 -8.03 -14.91
CA LEU A 200 8.89 -7.76 -15.37
C LEU A 200 9.18 -6.26 -15.47
N ALA A 201 8.23 -5.47 -15.97
CA ALA A 201 8.35 -4.02 -16.02
C ALA A 201 8.41 -3.41 -14.61
N GLY A 202 7.61 -3.89 -13.66
CA GLY A 202 7.66 -3.47 -12.25
C GLY A 202 9.00 -3.81 -11.58
N ILE A 203 9.64 -4.93 -11.97
CA ILE A 203 10.98 -5.30 -11.51
C ILE A 203 12.06 -4.40 -12.13
N GLY A 204 11.93 -4.06 -13.41
CA GLY A 204 12.87 -3.19 -14.13
C GLY A 204 12.73 -1.70 -13.79
N PHE A 205 11.60 -1.29 -13.19
CA PHE A 205 11.29 0.11 -12.89
C PHE A 205 12.37 0.83 -12.07
N PRO A 206 12.94 0.26 -10.98
CA PRO A 206 13.97 0.94 -10.21
C PRO A 206 15.29 1.12 -10.95
N LEU A 207 15.61 0.24 -11.91
CA LEU A 207 16.79 0.43 -12.76
C LEU A 207 16.58 1.64 -13.66
N ALA A 208 15.44 1.71 -14.36
CA ALA A 208 15.09 2.85 -15.20
C ALA A 208 14.97 4.17 -14.42
N ALA A 209 14.37 4.14 -13.22
CA ALA A 209 14.24 5.29 -12.33
C ALA A 209 15.53 5.63 -11.57
N GLY A 210 16.49 4.70 -11.51
CA GLY A 210 17.77 4.80 -10.80
C GLY A 210 18.97 5.16 -11.69
N PHE A 211 18.81 5.22 -13.01
CA PHE A 211 19.85 5.63 -13.98
C PHE A 211 20.32 7.09 -13.84
N GLY A 212 19.83 7.84 -12.85
CA GLY A 212 20.26 9.21 -12.54
C GLY A 212 21.01 9.37 -11.21
N ALA A 213 21.15 8.33 -10.38
CA ALA A 213 21.85 8.44 -9.11
C ALA A 213 23.36 8.20 -9.30
N GLN A 214 24.09 9.25 -9.71
CA GLN A 214 25.53 9.24 -9.56
C GLN A 214 25.87 9.08 -8.06
N PRO A 215 26.85 8.24 -7.69
CA PRO A 215 27.33 8.15 -6.32
C PRO A 215 28.05 9.46 -5.99
N GLY A 216 27.31 10.48 -5.57
CA GLY A 216 27.90 11.63 -4.90
C GLY A 216 28.39 11.14 -3.54
N GLU A 217 29.67 11.35 -3.25
CA GLU A 217 30.23 11.21 -1.90
C GLU A 217 29.33 12.00 -0.96
N ALA A 218 28.60 11.27 -0.12
CA ALA A 218 27.83 11.90 0.92
C ALA A 218 28.79 12.20 2.06
N ALA A 219 29.15 13.47 2.20
CA ALA A 219 30.03 13.90 3.27
C ALA A 219 29.30 14.00 4.62
N VAL A 220 27.96 14.06 4.63
CA VAL A 220 27.19 14.46 5.82
C VAL A 220 25.88 13.68 5.96
N ALA A 221 25.48 13.38 7.20
CA ALA A 221 24.15 12.90 7.55
C ALA A 221 23.45 13.85 8.53
N GLU A 222 22.27 14.31 8.17
CA GLU A 222 21.43 15.12 9.04
C GLU A 222 20.57 14.24 9.94
N VAL A 223 20.49 14.60 11.22
CA VAL A 223 19.63 13.96 12.19
C VAL A 223 18.50 14.92 12.56
N GLN A 224 17.30 14.54 12.18
CA GLN A 224 16.07 15.27 12.43
C GLN A 224 15.23 14.61 13.51
N VAL A 225 14.78 15.41 14.47
CA VAL A 225 13.88 14.99 15.55
C VAL A 225 12.63 15.85 15.45
N GLN A 226 11.47 15.22 15.30
CA GLN A 226 10.19 15.91 15.11
C GLN A 226 10.19 16.88 13.91
N GLY A 227 11.01 16.62 12.90
CA GLY A 227 11.13 17.46 11.70
C GLY A 227 12.06 18.67 11.83
N GLN A 228 12.74 18.84 12.97
CA GLN A 228 13.81 19.84 13.12
C GLN A 228 15.19 19.17 13.09
N VAL A 229 16.16 19.77 12.38
CA VAL A 229 17.54 19.30 12.34
C VAL A 229 18.19 19.59 13.70
N VAL A 230 18.50 18.53 14.45
CA VAL A 230 19.09 18.63 15.80
C VAL A 230 20.59 18.38 15.77
N ALA A 231 21.07 17.62 14.80
CA ALA A 231 22.48 17.34 14.63
C ALA A 231 22.84 17.06 13.17
N THR A 232 24.09 17.36 12.84
CA THR A 232 24.69 17.07 11.55
C THR A 232 25.93 16.22 11.83
N LEU A 233 26.02 15.05 11.21
CA LEU A 233 27.09 14.07 11.38
C LEU A 233 27.97 14.08 10.14
N ASP A 234 29.25 14.37 10.31
CA ASP A 234 30.25 14.19 9.26
C ASP A 234 30.52 12.69 9.08
N LEU A 235 30.28 12.16 7.88
CA LEU A 235 30.43 10.73 7.60
C LEU A 235 31.91 10.32 7.45
N HIS A 236 32.84 11.28 7.34
CA HIS A 236 34.28 11.02 7.33
C HIS A 236 34.87 10.85 8.73
N GLN A 237 34.15 11.28 9.77
CA GLN A 237 34.60 11.20 11.14
C GLN A 237 33.98 10.00 11.84
N GLU A 238 34.77 8.94 12.02
CA GLU A 238 34.32 7.76 12.74
C GLU A 238 34.03 8.09 14.21
N GLY A 239 32.93 7.53 14.72
CA GLY A 239 32.56 7.80 16.09
C GLY A 239 31.19 7.24 16.46
N ARG A 240 30.94 7.26 17.77
CA ARG A 240 29.63 6.91 18.33
C ARG A 240 29.03 8.13 18.98
N ARG A 241 27.76 8.39 18.70
CA ARG A 241 27.04 9.54 19.24
C ARG A 241 25.71 9.12 19.82
N GLN A 242 25.39 9.63 20.99
CA GLN A 242 24.10 9.39 21.62
C GLN A 242 23.17 10.56 21.33
N ILE A 243 21.95 10.26 20.88
CA ILE A 243 20.90 11.25 20.65
C ILE A 243 19.70 10.90 21.52
N ARG A 244 19.12 11.91 22.16
CA ARG A 244 17.93 11.77 22.99
C ARG A 244 16.74 12.42 22.32
N THR A 245 15.60 11.74 22.37
CA THR A 245 14.33 12.25 21.86
C THR A 245 13.25 11.99 22.90
N GLY A 246 12.91 13.02 23.68
CA GLY A 246 12.10 12.85 24.88
C GLY A 246 12.81 11.91 25.86
N GLU A 247 12.14 10.83 26.26
CA GLU A 247 12.68 9.79 27.14
C GLU A 247 13.48 8.69 26.42
N ARG A 248 13.51 8.70 25.08
CA ARG A 248 14.17 7.65 24.29
C ARG A 248 15.61 7.99 23.97
N VAL A 249 16.44 6.96 23.97
CA VAL A 249 17.87 7.06 23.70
C VAL A 249 18.23 6.28 22.44
N TYR A 250 19.02 6.91 21.57
CA TYR A 250 19.57 6.32 20.36
C TYR A 250 21.09 6.35 20.41
N LEU A 251 21.72 5.22 20.08
CA LEU A 251 23.17 5.14 19.89
C LEU A 251 23.46 5.03 18.40
N LEU A 252 24.04 6.09 17.84
CA LEU A 252 24.45 6.17 16.45
C LEU A 252 25.92 5.77 16.33
N GLU A 253 26.27 5.10 15.25
CA GLU A 253 27.64 4.78 14.87
C GLU A 253 27.90 5.25 13.45
N VAL A 254 28.93 6.07 13.30
CA VAL A 254 29.51 6.47 12.01
C VAL A 254 30.78 5.65 11.82
N ARG A 255 30.87 4.93 10.71
CA ARG A 255 31.99 4.07 10.36
C ARG A 255 32.04 3.87 8.84
N ASP A 256 33.24 3.86 8.27
CA ASP A 256 33.47 3.55 6.85
C ASP A 256 32.63 4.43 5.88
N GLY A 257 32.42 5.72 6.20
CA GLY A 257 31.64 6.64 5.36
C GLY A 257 30.11 6.45 5.46
N GLY A 258 29.62 5.68 6.44
CA GLY A 258 28.20 5.44 6.65
C GLY A 258 27.77 5.62 8.09
N VAL A 259 26.46 5.81 8.31
CA VAL A 259 25.85 5.92 9.63
C VAL A 259 24.84 4.81 9.85
N ARG A 260 24.74 4.30 11.08
CA ARG A 260 23.68 3.39 11.53
C ARG A 260 23.23 3.71 12.95
N ILE A 261 22.07 3.17 13.34
CA ILE A 261 21.66 3.12 14.74
C ILE A 261 22.04 1.75 15.31
N LEU A 262 22.98 1.71 16.23
CA LEU A 262 23.39 0.50 16.96
C LEU A 262 22.31 0.02 17.93
N GLN A 263 21.71 0.97 18.65
CA GLN A 263 20.72 0.69 19.69
C GLN A 263 19.64 1.77 19.72
N ALA A 264 18.40 1.35 19.92
CA ALA A 264 17.25 2.22 20.09
C ALA A 264 16.29 1.65 21.13
N ASP A 265 15.77 2.49 22.02
CA ASP A 265 14.73 2.11 22.99
C ASP A 265 13.33 2.15 22.35
N CYS A 266 13.07 1.27 21.38
CA CYS A 266 11.77 1.12 20.75
C CYS A 266 11.40 -0.35 20.43
N PRO A 267 10.11 -0.73 20.48
CA PRO A 267 9.70 -2.13 20.31
C PRO A 267 9.94 -2.66 18.89
N ASP A 268 9.78 -1.81 17.86
CA ASP A 268 9.77 -2.25 16.46
C ASP A 268 11.19 -2.50 15.90
N GLN A 269 12.22 -1.88 16.48
CA GLN A 269 13.63 -1.99 16.09
C GLN A 269 13.92 -1.77 14.58
N VAL A 270 12.98 -1.18 13.82
CA VAL A 270 13.10 -0.96 12.36
C VAL A 270 14.36 -0.16 12.03
N CYS A 271 14.63 0.88 12.82
CA CYS A 271 15.79 1.74 12.65
C CYS A 271 17.14 1.05 12.89
N VAL A 272 17.20 0.10 13.83
CA VAL A 272 18.41 -0.73 14.08
C VAL A 272 18.58 -1.76 12.97
N ARG A 273 17.48 -2.41 12.55
CA ARG A 273 17.47 -3.40 11.47
C ARG A 273 17.78 -2.82 10.09
N THR A 274 17.67 -1.50 9.93
CA THR A 274 18.00 -0.81 8.67
C THR A 274 19.49 -0.92 8.34
N GLY A 275 20.37 -1.00 9.35
CA GLY A 275 21.81 -1.13 9.14
C GLY A 275 22.47 0.17 8.68
N PHE A 276 23.61 0.07 7.99
CA PHE A 276 24.37 1.22 7.50
C PHE A 276 23.71 1.87 6.29
N ILE A 277 23.61 3.20 6.35
CA ILE A 277 23.29 4.05 5.21
C ILE A 277 24.54 4.86 4.84
N MET A 278 24.85 4.93 3.54
CA MET A 278 26.08 5.53 3.00
C MET A 278 25.82 6.43 1.79
N ARG A 279 24.68 6.28 1.12
CA ARG A 279 24.38 6.97 -0.15
C ARG A 279 23.43 8.13 0.08
N LYS A 280 23.64 9.23 -0.65
CA LYS A 280 22.72 10.37 -0.66
C LYS A 280 21.27 9.93 -0.83
N GLY A 281 20.39 10.50 -0.01
CA GLY A 281 18.95 10.22 -0.01
C GLY A 281 18.54 8.92 0.67
N GLN A 282 19.49 8.15 1.22
CA GLN A 282 19.18 7.09 2.17
C GLN A 282 18.87 7.67 3.54
N SER A 283 17.97 7.01 4.27
CA SER A 283 17.55 7.42 5.58
C SER A 283 17.24 6.24 6.50
N ILE A 284 17.42 6.49 7.79
CA ILE A 284 16.97 5.61 8.86
C ILE A 284 15.78 6.31 9.54
N VAL A 285 14.65 5.61 9.60
CA VAL A 285 13.41 6.15 10.17
C VAL A 285 13.04 5.41 11.44
N CYS A 286 12.82 6.15 12.52
CA CYS A 286 12.18 5.65 13.73
C CYS A 286 10.80 6.31 13.89
N VAL A 287 9.75 5.62 13.46
CA VAL A 287 8.36 6.13 13.54
C VAL A 287 7.93 6.43 14.98
N PRO A 288 8.13 5.54 15.97
CA PRO A 288 7.71 5.82 17.35
C PRO A 288 8.43 7.02 17.97
N GLY A 289 9.70 7.21 17.61
CA GLY A 289 10.55 8.28 18.12
C GLY A 289 10.51 9.57 17.31
N ARG A 290 9.86 9.60 16.14
CA ARG A 290 9.92 10.72 15.19
C ARG A 290 11.36 11.16 14.87
N LEU A 291 12.27 10.18 14.80
CA LEU A 291 13.67 10.37 14.43
C LEU A 291 13.84 10.00 12.95
N LEU A 292 14.50 10.86 12.19
CA LEU A 292 14.87 10.65 10.80
C LEU A 292 16.34 11.01 10.64
N ILE A 293 17.18 10.06 10.22
CA ILE A 293 18.56 10.33 9.83
C ILE A 293 18.61 10.28 8.31
N THR A 294 19.03 11.33 7.63
CA THR A 294 19.13 11.36 6.16
C THR A 294 20.55 11.68 5.75
N VAL A 295 21.10 10.88 4.84
CA VAL A 295 22.40 11.14 4.23
C VAL A 295 22.23 12.18 3.14
N ASP A 296 22.86 13.35 3.28
CA ASP A 296 22.79 14.44 2.31
C ASP A 296 24.18 14.89 1.84
N SER A 297 24.24 15.62 0.72
CA SER A 297 25.46 16.34 0.34
C SER A 297 25.52 17.65 1.13
N PRO A 298 26.72 18.17 1.46
CA PRO A 298 26.81 19.45 2.15
C PRO A 298 26.18 20.54 1.28
N SER A 299 25.01 21.04 1.68
CA SER A 299 24.57 22.37 1.28
C SER A 299 25.35 23.38 2.10
N PRO A 300 25.90 24.45 1.51
CA PRO A 300 26.40 25.57 2.30
C PRO A 300 25.22 26.12 3.11
N PRO A 301 25.44 26.60 4.34
CA PRO A 301 24.38 27.20 5.13
C PRO A 301 23.78 28.36 4.33
N GLU A 302 22.49 28.27 4.03
CA GLU A 302 21.69 29.38 3.55
C GLU A 302 21.65 30.39 4.70
N VAL A 303 22.54 31.38 4.63
CA VAL A 303 22.54 32.52 5.55
C VAL A 303 21.31 33.35 5.17
N ASP A 304 20.20 33.08 5.85
CA ASP A 304 19.03 33.94 5.83
C ASP A 304 19.43 35.34 6.30
N GLY A 305 19.46 36.26 5.35
CA GLY A 305 19.52 37.68 5.64
C GLY A 305 18.21 38.11 6.30
N TYR A 306 18.27 38.44 7.59
CA TYR A 306 17.36 39.41 8.19
C TYR A 306 18.10 40.28 9.21
N LEU A 307 18.16 41.57 8.86
CA LEU A 307 18.55 42.71 9.69
C LEU A 307 17.70 42.77 10.98
N PRO A 308 18.20 43.46 12.01
CA PRO A 308 17.77 44.85 12.20
C PRO A 308 18.87 45.89 11.90
#